data_AF-A0A645CQE5-F1
#
_entry.id   AF-A0A645CQE5-F1
#
_cell.length_a   1.000
_cell.length_b   1.000
_cell.length_c   1.000
_cell.angle_alpha   90.00
_cell.angle_beta   90.00
_cell.angle_gamma   90.00
#
_symmetry.space_group_name_H-M   'P 1'
#
loop_
_entity.id
_entity.type
_entity.pdbx_description
1 polymer ?
#
loop_
_entity_poly.entity_id
_entity_poly.type
_entity_poly.pdbx_seq_one_letter_code
_entity_poly.pdbx_strand_id
1 'polypeptide(L)'
;MSLWVIELKNGISKDLLTYTGIFTLVLAEFALLFSFLPIPLWYSSLYVMSLMYIGLSILQNLLRGRLFRNTLNEYVLVSIFMVLAFILTFPGK
;
A
#
# COMPACT_ATOMS: atom_id res chain seq x y z
N MET A 1 31.79 -17.20 -8.57
CA MET A 1 30.82 -17.40 -9.67
C MET A 1 29.46 -17.64 -9.04
N SER A 2 28.60 -16.63 -9.02
CA SER A 2 27.27 -16.73 -8.42
C SER A 2 26.32 -17.33 -9.45
N LEU A 3 25.84 -18.54 -9.19
CA LEU A 3 24.82 -19.22 -10.00
C LEU A 3 23.51 -18.43 -9.90
N TRP A 4 23.28 -17.55 -10.87
CA TRP A 4 22.06 -16.78 -11.02
C TRP A 4 20.96 -17.69 -11.58
N VAL A 5 20.37 -18.49 -10.71
CA VAL A 5 19.16 -19.25 -11.02
C VAL A 5 17.99 -18.39 -10.55
N ILE A 6 17.43 -17.61 -11.48
CA ILE A 6 16.08 -17.06 -11.30
C ILE A 6 15.11 -18.13 -11.77
N GLU A 7 14.38 -18.71 -10.83
CA GLU A 7 13.17 -19.47 -11.18
C GLU A 7 12.12 -18.48 -11.68
N LEU A 8 12.14 -18.20 -13.00
CA LEU A 8 11.04 -17.50 -13.64
C LEU A 8 9.83 -18.45 -13.63
N LYS A 9 8.95 -18.23 -12.65
CA LYS A 9 7.62 -18.86 -12.66
C LYS A 9 6.89 -18.32 -13.89
N ASN A 10 6.76 -19.17 -14.93
CA ASN A 10 6.12 -18.80 -16.19
C ASN A 10 4.63 -18.53 -15.95
N GLY A 11 4.26 -17.25 -15.99
CA GLY A 11 2.88 -16.78 -15.97
C GLY A 11 2.46 -16.07 -14.68
N ILE A 12 1.41 -15.24 -14.81
CA ILE A 12 0.75 -14.59 -13.67
C ILE A 12 -0.06 -15.66 -12.94
N SER A 13 0.30 -15.96 -11.68
CA SER A 13 -0.49 -16.87 -10.84
C SER A 13 -1.87 -16.28 -10.54
N LYS A 14 -2.92 -17.10 -10.52
CA LYS A 14 -4.28 -16.67 -10.13
C LYS A 14 -4.30 -15.95 -8.78
N ASP A 15 -3.52 -16.45 -7.81
CA ASP A 15 -3.41 -15.85 -6.48
C ASP A 15 -2.90 -14.39 -6.55
N LEU A 16 -1.89 -14.12 -7.37
CA LEU A 16 -1.37 -12.77 -7.60
C LEU A 16 -2.46 -11.84 -8.14
N LEU A 17 -3.29 -12.33 -9.06
CA LEU A 17 -4.40 -11.57 -9.63
C LEU A 17 -5.45 -11.26 -8.55
N THR A 18 -5.79 -12.24 -7.71
CA THR A 18 -6.73 -12.06 -6.59
C THR A 18 -6.21 -11.06 -5.56
N TYR A 19 -4.96 -11.20 -5.10
CA TYR A 19 -4.38 -10.27 -4.13
C TYR A 19 -4.28 -8.85 -4.68
N THR A 20 -3.87 -8.69 -5.94
CA THR A 20 -3.78 -7.37 -6.60
C THR A 20 -5.16 -6.77 -6.81
N GLY A 21 -6.15 -7.59 -7.18
CA GLY A 21 -7.54 -7.17 -7.35
C GLY A 21 -8.15 -6.66 -6.05
N ILE A 22 -8.00 -7.42 -4.95
CA ILE A 22 -8.46 -6.99 -3.62
C ILE A 22 -7.75 -5.71 -3.18
N PHE A 23 -6.43 -5.64 -3.36
CA PHE A 23 -5.66 -4.44 -3.01
C PHE A 23 -6.13 -3.20 -3.77
N THR A 24 -6.34 -3.33 -5.08
CA THR A 24 -6.81 -2.23 -5.93
C THR A 24 -8.23 -1.80 -5.55
N LEU A 25 -9.11 -2.75 -5.21
CA LEU A 25 -10.47 -2.46 -4.78
C LEU A 25 -10.48 -1.66 -3.47
N VAL A 26 -9.70 -2.10 -2.47
CA VAL A 26 -9.53 -1.38 -1.20
C VAL A 26 -8.98 0.02 -1.45
N LEU A 27 -7.95 0.16 -2.30
CA LEU A 27 -7.36 1.46 -2.63
C LEU A 27 -8.38 2.40 -3.31
N ALA A 28 -9.21 1.86 -4.21
CA ALA A 28 -10.25 2.62 -4.90
C ALA A 28 -11.36 3.09 -3.93
N GLU A 29 -11.76 2.24 -2.97
CA GLU A 29 -12.69 2.62 -1.91
C GLU A 29 -12.14 3.78 -1.07
N PHE A 30 -10.87 3.71 -0.65
CA PHE A 30 -10.23 4.83 0.06
C PHE A 30 -10.18 6.10 -0.76
N ALA A 31 -9.81 6.01 -2.04
CA ALA A 31 -9.80 7.17 -2.94
C ALA A 31 -11.19 7.80 -3.10
N LEU A 32 -12.24 6.98 -3.21
CA LEU A 32 -13.62 7.43 -3.22
C LEU A 32 -14.00 8.12 -1.91
N LEU A 33 -13.71 7.52 -0.76
CA LEU A 33 -13.97 8.13 0.56
C LEU A 33 -13.29 9.50 0.69
N PHE A 34 -12.03 9.61 0.29
CA PHE A 34 -11.32 10.89 0.30
C PHE A 34 -11.92 11.93 -0.66
N SER A 35 -12.57 11.51 -1.75
CA SER A 35 -13.25 12.42 -2.68
C SER A 35 -14.52 13.04 -2.09
N PHE A 36 -15.14 12.43 -1.09
CA PHE A 36 -16.31 13.00 -0.39
C PHE A 36 -15.92 13.93 0.77
N LEU A 37 -14.67 13.89 1.21
CA LEU A 37 -14.19 14.77 2.27
C LEU A 37 -13.83 16.15 1.69
N PRO A 38 -14.13 17.25 2.40
CA PRO A 38 -13.79 18.61 1.99
C PRO A 38 -12.30 18.91 2.23
N ILE A 39 -11.42 18.03 1.77
CA ILE A 39 -9.97 18.18 1.86
C ILE A 39 -9.40 18.69 0.53
N PRO A 40 -8.37 19.55 0.57
CA PRO A 40 -7.66 19.94 -0.64
C PRO A 40 -7.15 18.74 -1.44
N LEU A 41 -7.24 18.82 -2.78
CA LEU A 41 -6.89 17.73 -3.71
C LEU A 41 -5.44 17.23 -3.54
N TRP A 42 -4.53 18.11 -3.15
CA TRP A 42 -3.14 17.76 -2.94
C TRP A 42 -2.95 16.82 -1.74
N TYR A 43 -3.67 17.05 -0.64
CA TYR A 43 -3.64 16.18 0.53
C TYR A 43 -4.28 14.82 0.23
N SER A 44 -5.45 14.79 -0.42
CA SER A 44 -6.08 13.52 -0.80
C SER A 44 -5.18 12.67 -1.69
N SER A 45 -4.52 13.29 -2.67
CA SER A 45 -3.58 12.62 -3.57
C SER A 45 -2.38 12.05 -2.82
N LEU A 46 -1.82 12.80 -1.87
CA LEU A 46 -0.71 12.35 -1.02
C LEU A 46 -1.10 11.14 -0.17
N TYR A 47 -2.29 11.15 0.44
CA TYR A 47 -2.76 10.04 1.25
C TYR A 47 -3.00 8.78 0.41
N VAL A 48 -3.66 8.92 -0.74
CA VAL A 48 -3.91 7.77 -1.64
C VAL A 48 -2.60 7.18 -2.16
N MET A 49 -1.65 8.02 -2.60
CA MET A 49 -0.35 7.55 -3.06
C MET A 49 0.45 6.85 -1.95
N SER A 50 0.42 7.39 -0.74
CA SER A 50 1.16 6.81 0.37
C SER A 50 0.57 5.44 0.77
N LEU A 51 -0.77 5.30 0.80
CA LEU A 51 -1.44 4.01 0.98
C LEU A 51 -1.07 3.02 -0.13
N MET A 52 -1.03 3.50 -1.38
CA MET A 52 -0.63 2.70 -2.52
C MET A 52 0.79 2.15 -2.35
N TYR A 53 1.75 3.00 -1.99
CA TYR A 53 3.14 2.59 -1.82
C TYR A 53 3.30 1.59 -0.68
N ILE A 54 2.74 1.87 0.50
CA ILE A 54 2.81 0.96 1.66
C ILE A 54 2.20 -0.40 1.31
N GLY A 55 1.01 -0.40 0.70
CA GLY A 55 0.32 -1.62 0.33
C GLY A 55 1.05 -2.42 -0.75
N LEU A 56 1.61 -1.77 -1.76
CA LEU A 56 2.47 -2.42 -2.76
C LEU A 56 3.70 -3.04 -2.12
N SER A 57 4.36 -2.33 -1.21
CA SER A 57 5.57 -2.84 -0.56
C SER A 57 5.25 -4.01 0.38
N ILE A 58 4.12 -4.00 1.09
CA ILE A 58 3.62 -5.17 1.84
C ILE A 58 3.34 -6.34 0.89
N LEU A 59 2.59 -6.11 -0.19
CA LEU A 59 2.18 -7.15 -1.14
C LEU A 59 3.40 -7.78 -1.83
N GLN A 60 4.36 -6.97 -2.27
CA GLN A 60 5.61 -7.47 -2.83
C GLN A 60 6.40 -8.31 -1.83
N ASN A 61 6.43 -7.91 -0.57
CA ASN A 61 7.17 -8.64 0.46
C ASN A 61 6.47 -9.95 0.86
N LEU A 62 5.13 -9.96 0.84
CA LEU A 62 4.30 -11.16 1.00
C LEU A 62 4.55 -12.15 -0.14
N LEU A 63 4.53 -11.69 -1.39
CA LEU A 63 4.75 -12.52 -2.59
C LEU A 63 6.16 -13.11 -2.66
N ARG A 64 7.16 -12.42 -2.08
CA ARG A 64 8.54 -12.91 -1.96
C ARG A 64 8.73 -13.91 -0.82
N GLY A 65 7.68 -14.23 -0.04
CA GLY A 65 7.77 -15.11 1.13
C GLY A 65 8.65 -14.57 2.25
N ARG A 66 8.94 -13.26 2.23
CA ARG A 66 9.89 -12.58 3.13
C ARG A 66 9.18 -11.56 4.00
N LEU A 67 8.00 -11.91 4.51
CA LEU A 67 7.26 -11.06 5.44
C LEU A 67 7.96 -11.01 6.81
N PHE A 68 9.11 -10.35 6.85
CA PHE A 68 9.90 -10.16 8.06
C PHE A 68 9.15 -9.22 9.00
N ARG A 69 9.10 -9.59 10.29
CA ARG A 69 8.49 -8.79 11.35
C ARG A 69 8.99 -7.34 11.38
N ASN A 70 10.25 -7.09 11.05
CA ASN A 70 10.80 -5.74 10.96
C ASN A 70 10.15 -4.90 9.84
N THR A 71 9.96 -5.48 8.65
CA THR A 71 9.34 -4.77 7.53
C THR A 71 7.88 -4.42 7.85
N LEU A 72 7.17 -5.33 8.54
CA LEU A 72 5.82 -5.03 9.02
C LEU A 72 5.81 -3.87 10.03
N ASN A 73 6.77 -3.83 10.97
CA ASN A 73 6.88 -2.73 11.93
C ASN A 73 7.12 -1.39 11.23
N GLU A 74 7.95 -1.36 10.19
CA GLU A 74 8.18 -0.15 9.39
C GLU A 74 6.89 0.33 8.70
N TYR A 75 6.12 -0.57 8.07
CA TYR A 75 4.86 -0.18 7.44
C TYR A 75 3.80 0.27 8.44
N VAL A 76 3.73 -0.35 9.61
CA VAL A 76 2.83 0.07 10.70
C VAL A 76 3.21 1.46 11.18
N LEU A 77 4.50 1.73 11.35
CA LEU A 77 5.01 3.04 11.75
C LEU A 77 4.66 4.12 10.71
N VAL A 78 4.88 3.86 9.41
CA VAL A 78 4.48 4.81 8.34
C VAL A 78 2.96 5.03 8.33
N SER A 79 2.16 3.98 8.55
CA SER A 79 0.70 4.09 8.63
C SER A 79 0.26 4.96 9.81
N ILE A 80 0.90 4.82 10.97
CA ILE A 80 0.66 5.68 12.14
C ILE A 80 1.00 7.14 11.81
N PHE A 81 2.15 7.40 11.18
CA PHE A 81 2.53 8.75 10.75
C PHE A 81 1.51 9.36 9.77
N MET A 82 0.97 8.57 8.83
CA MET A 82 -0.09 9.03 7.94
C MET A 82 -1.37 9.41 8.68
N VAL A 83 -1.79 8.62 9.66
CA VAL A 83 -2.98 8.92 10.48
C VAL A 83 -2.76 10.19 11.28
N LEU A 84 -1.59 10.37 11.88
CA LEU A 84 -1.23 11.60 12.60
C LEU A 84 -1.23 12.83 11.67
N ALA A 85 -0.63 12.70 10.49
CA ALA A 85 -0.65 13.76 9.47
C ALA A 85 -2.09 14.10 9.07
N PHE A 86 -2.93 13.09 8.84
CA PHE A 86 -4.34 13.28 8.52
C PHE A 86 -5.07 14.07 9.62
N ILE A 87 -4.92 13.70 10.89
CA ILE A 87 -5.55 14.39 12.03
C ILE A 87 -5.08 15.85 12.14
N LEU A 88 -3.79 16.11 11.95
CA LEU A 88 -3.22 17.46 12.01
C LEU A 88 -3.73 18.36 10.88
N THR A 89 -3.95 17.77 9.72
CA THR A 89 -4.29 18.47 8.48
C THR A 89 -5.80 18.55 8.26
N PHE A 90 -6.58 17.75 8.98
CA PHE A 90 -8.02 17.65 8.77
C PHE A 90 -8.67 19.03 8.97
N PRO A 91 -9.34 19.56 7.93
CA PRO A 91 -9.89 20.92 7.93
C PRO A 91 -11.16 21.06 8.79
N GLY A 92 -11.60 20.00 9.47
CA GLY A 92 -12.72 20.03 10.42
C GLY A 92 -12.34 20.50 11.83
N LYS A 93 -11.23 21.24 11.95
CA LYS A 93 -10.94 22.15 13.06
C LYS A 93 -11.24 23.57 12.62
#